data_AF-J3NIT2-F1
#
_entry.id   AF-J3NIT2-F1
#
_cell.length_a   1.000
_cell.length_b   1.000
_cell.length_c   1.000
_cell.angle_alpha   90.00
_cell.angle_beta   90.00
_cell.angle_gamma   90.00
#
_symmetry.space_group_name_H-M   'P 1'
#
loop_
_entity.id
_entity.type
_entity.pdbx_description
1 polymer ?
#
loop_
_entity_poly.entity_id
_entity_poly.type
_entity_poly.pdbx_seq_one_letter_code
_entity_poly.pdbx_strand_id
1 'polypeptide(L)'
;MADSGEGQGNEPFGLVRLLLDEVVFVKLRGDRELKGRLHAYDSHCNLVLGDVEETHYMQDEEDEADLKTVSRKLEMLFVRGDSVVLISPSESVSS
;
A
#
# COMPACT_ATOMS: atom_id res chain seq x y z
N MET A 1 -8.03 -31.86 12.50
CA MET A 1 -8.65 -30.81 13.33
C MET A 1 -8.96 -29.66 12.40
N ALA A 2 -10.25 -29.36 12.19
CA ALA A 2 -10.67 -28.17 11.46
C ALA A 2 -10.46 -26.99 12.40
N ASP A 3 -9.49 -26.13 12.08
CA ASP A 3 -9.34 -24.85 12.75
C ASP A 3 -10.43 -23.91 12.20
N SER A 4 -11.39 -23.60 13.06
CA SER A 4 -12.58 -22.81 12.73
C SER A 4 -12.15 -21.38 12.43
N GLY A 5 -12.28 -20.95 11.16
CA GLY A 5 -11.87 -19.64 10.64
C GLY A 5 -12.62 -18.41 11.18
N GLU A 6 -13.15 -18.46 12.40
CA GLU A 6 -13.86 -17.36 13.05
C GLU A 6 -12.92 -16.40 13.82
N GLY A 7 -11.66 -16.81 14.08
CA GLY A 7 -10.65 -15.97 14.75
C GLY A 7 -9.79 -15.11 13.80
N GLN A 8 -9.76 -15.44 12.50
CA GLN A 8 -8.86 -14.79 11.55
C GLN A 8 -9.24 -13.35 11.20
N GLY A 9 -10.47 -12.91 11.49
CA GLY A 9 -10.93 -11.54 11.17
C GLY A 9 -10.31 -10.44 12.03
N ASN A 10 -9.80 -10.78 13.23
CA ASN A 10 -9.26 -9.81 14.19
C ASN A 10 -7.73 -9.75 14.22
N GLU A 11 -7.05 -10.58 13.40
CA GLU A 11 -5.61 -10.49 13.23
C GLU A 11 -5.25 -9.41 12.20
N PRO A 12 -4.07 -8.77 12.30
CA PRO A 12 -3.68 -7.69 11.38
C PRO A 12 -3.80 -8.07 9.90
N PHE A 13 -3.39 -9.29 9.53
CA PHE A 13 -3.53 -9.81 8.16
C PHE A 13 -4.98 -10.14 7.77
N GLY A 14 -5.82 -10.46 8.75
CA GLY A 14 -7.25 -10.62 8.57
C GLY A 14 -7.94 -9.33 8.14
N LEU A 15 -7.54 -8.21 8.75
CA LEU A 15 -8.05 -6.89 8.39
C LEU A 15 -7.59 -6.46 6.99
N VAL A 16 -6.35 -6.77 6.61
CA VAL A 16 -5.85 -6.51 5.23
C VAL A 16 -6.66 -7.28 4.19
N ARG A 17 -7.18 -8.48 4.52
CA ARG A 17 -8.07 -9.24 3.64
C ARG A 17 -9.33 -8.46 3.25
N LEU A 18 -9.82 -7.62 4.16
CA LEU A 18 -11.02 -6.80 3.93
C LEU A 18 -10.75 -5.66 2.93
N LEU A 19 -9.47 -5.39 2.60
CA LEU A 19 -9.07 -4.37 1.64
C LEU A 19 -8.82 -4.95 0.23
N LEU A 20 -9.04 -6.24 0.01
CA LEU A 20 -8.96 -6.82 -1.33
C LEU A 20 -10.01 -6.21 -2.25
N ASP A 21 -9.60 -5.87 -3.47
CA ASP A 21 -10.38 -5.12 -4.45
C ASP A 21 -10.78 -3.69 -4.02
N GLU A 22 -10.18 -3.17 -2.95
CA GLU A 22 -10.32 -1.77 -2.52
C GLU A 22 -9.10 -0.94 -2.90
N VAL A 23 -9.28 0.38 -3.01
CA VAL A 23 -8.17 1.30 -3.20
C VAL A 23 -7.50 1.57 -1.85
N VAL A 24 -6.22 1.23 -1.77
CA VAL A 24 -5.39 1.38 -0.56
C VAL A 24 -4.33 2.46 -0.77
N PHE A 25 -3.92 3.07 0.33
CA PHE A 25 -2.69 3.84 0.44
C PHE A 25 -1.60 2.95 1.04
N VAL A 26 -0.43 2.94 0.42
CA VAL A 26 0.73 2.16 0.86
C VAL A 26 1.93 3.08 0.98
N LYS A 27 2.51 3.16 2.18
CA LYS A 27 3.78 3.85 2.39
C LYS A 27 4.93 2.86 2.26
N LEU A 28 5.89 3.19 1.41
CA LEU A 28 7.13 2.45 1.24
C LEU A 28 8.28 3.17 1.94
N ARG A 29 9.39 2.46 2.15
CA ARG A 29 10.66 3.08 2.53
C ARG A 29 11.18 4.00 1.43
N GLY A 30 11.93 5.03 1.84
CA GLY A 30 12.56 6.00 0.93
C GLY A 30 11.56 6.99 0.33
N ASP A 31 10.67 7.53 1.17
CA ASP A 31 9.75 8.62 0.80
C ASP A 31 8.94 8.36 -0.47
N ARG A 32 8.50 7.10 -0.61
CA ARG A 32 7.63 6.64 -1.70
C ARG A 32 6.27 6.25 -1.15
N GLU A 33 5.24 6.67 -1.84
CA GLU A 33 3.85 6.40 -1.53
C GLU A 33 3.16 5.84 -2.77
N LEU A 34 2.27 4.87 -2.56
CA LEU A 34 1.44 4.30 -3.61
C LEU A 34 -0.02 4.46 -3.22
N LYS A 35 -0.85 4.79 -4.20
CA LYS A 35 -2.30 4.67 -4.12
C LYS A 35 -2.76 3.76 -5.25
N GLY A 36 -3.45 2.67 -4.95
CA GLY A 36 -3.88 1.72 -5.97
C GLY A 36 -4.82 0.66 -5.43
N ARG A 37 -5.45 -0.09 -6.34
CA ARG A 37 -6.38 -1.19 -6.02
C ARG A 37 -5.60 -2.43 -5.58
N LEU A 38 -5.90 -2.98 -4.40
CA LEU A 38 -5.22 -4.17 -3.88
C LEU A 38 -5.80 -5.44 -4.49
N HIS A 39 -5.06 -6.10 -5.39
CA HIS A 39 -5.49 -7.36 -6.01
C HIS A 39 -5.09 -8.60 -5.20
N ALA A 40 -3.91 -8.58 -4.57
CA ALA A 40 -3.41 -9.72 -3.81
C ALA A 40 -2.38 -9.29 -2.77
N TYR A 41 -2.24 -10.10 -1.72
CA TYR A 41 -1.18 -9.99 -0.72
C TYR A 41 -0.79 -11.37 -0.18
N ASP A 42 0.35 -11.45 0.51
CA ASP A 42 0.79 -12.63 1.24
C ASP A 42 1.29 -12.30 2.66
N SER A 43 1.76 -13.32 3.38
CA SER A 43 2.30 -13.18 4.75
C SER A 43 3.57 -12.35 4.86
N HIS A 44 4.26 -12.09 3.75
CA HIS A 44 5.44 -11.23 3.71
C HIS A 44 5.08 -9.78 3.43
N CYS A 45 3.80 -9.46 3.26
CA CYS A 45 3.30 -8.18 2.76
C CYS A 45 3.76 -7.86 1.34
N ASN A 46 4.07 -8.88 0.52
CA ASN A 46 4.16 -8.64 -0.93
C ASN A 46 2.77 -8.26 -1.43
N LEU A 47 2.67 -7.28 -2.34
CA LEU A 47 1.40 -6.78 -2.84
C LEU A 47 1.36 -6.83 -4.37
N VAL A 48 0.18 -7.11 -4.91
CA VAL A 48 -0.15 -6.84 -6.31
C VAL A 48 -1.17 -5.71 -6.32
N LEU A 49 -0.79 -4.57 -6.89
CA LEU A 49 -1.62 -3.39 -7.00
C LEU A 49 -1.97 -3.10 -8.47
N GLY A 50 -3.19 -2.66 -8.72
CA GLY A 50 -3.68 -2.20 -10.02
C GLY A 50 -4.07 -0.73 -9.98
N ASP A 51 -4.12 -0.08 -11.14
CA ASP A 51 -4.46 1.35 -11.29
C ASP A 51 -3.68 2.25 -10.32
N VAL A 52 -2.36 2.06 -10.28
CA VAL A 52 -1.49 2.62 -9.26
C VAL A 52 -1.03 4.02 -9.63
N GLU A 53 -1.17 4.95 -8.69
CA GLU A 53 -0.47 6.22 -8.66
C GLU A 53 0.68 6.13 -7.65
N GLU A 54 1.91 6.25 -8.14
CA GLU A 54 3.11 6.30 -7.33
C GLU A 54 3.56 7.75 -7.17
N THR A 55 3.84 8.16 -5.94
CA THR A 55 4.44 9.46 -5.60
C THR A 55 5.79 9.23 -4.92
N HIS A 56 6.83 9.89 -5.41
CA HIS A 56 8.16 9.90 -4.81
C HIS A 56 8.55 11.33 -4.44
N TYR A 57 8.84 11.54 -3.15
CA TYR A 57 9.33 12.81 -2.65
C TYR A 57 10.86 12.76 -2.63
N MET A 58 11.49 13.61 -3.43
CA MET A 58 12.94 13.77 -3.48
C MET A 58 13.30 15.15 -2.92
N GLN A 59 14.35 15.21 -2.09
CA GLN A 59 14.95 16.48 -1.72
C GLN A 59 15.77 16.99 -2.91
N ASP A 60 15.57 18.24 -3.31
CA ASP A 60 16.43 18.84 -4.34
C ASP A 60 17.84 19.04 -3.79
N GLU A 61 18.85 18.64 -4.56
CA GLU A 61 20.26 18.77 -4.16
C GLU A 61 20.74 20.22 -4.30
N GLU A 62 20.07 21.04 -5.11
CA GLU A 62 20.44 22.42 -5.38
C GLU A 62 19.74 23.44 -4.46
N ASP A 63 18.50 23.15 -4.03
CA ASP A 63 17.70 24.01 -3.16
C ASP A 63 17.11 23.20 -2.00
N GLU A 64 17.78 23.25 -0.83
CA GLU A 64 17.45 22.48 0.38
C GLU A 64 16.03 22.77 0.93
N ALA A 65 15.38 23.83 0.45
CA ALA A 65 14.06 24.28 0.84
C ALA A 65 12.91 23.67 0.02
N ASP A 66 13.16 23.12 -1.17
CA ASP A 66 12.11 22.66 -2.08
C ASP A 66 12.07 21.12 -2.19
N LEU A 67 10.94 20.54 -1.79
CA LEU A 67 10.64 19.11 -1.95
C LEU A 67 10.07 18.84 -3.34
N LYS A 68 10.82 18.11 -4.16
CA LYS A 68 10.36 17.71 -5.50
C LYS A 68 9.46 16.49 -5.40
N THR A 69 8.23 16.63 -5.88
CA THR A 69 7.25 15.54 -5.92
C THR A 69 7.14 15.01 -7.35
N VAL A 70 7.48 13.74 -7.55
CA VAL A 70 7.34 13.05 -8.85
C VAL A 70 6.21 12.03 -8.75
N SER A 71 5.16 12.20 -9.55
CA SER A 71 4.05 11.25 -9.65
C SER A 71 4.06 10.51 -10.99
N ARG A 72 3.74 9.21 -10.97
CA ARG A 72 3.56 8.39 -12.17
C ARG A 72 2.40 7.42 -12.00
N LYS A 73 1.74 7.09 -13.11
CA LYS A 73 0.64 6.12 -13.16
C LYS A 73 1.11 4.80 -13.77
N LEU A 74 0.66 3.69 -13.20
CA LEU A 74 0.97 2.33 -13.63
C LEU A 74 -0.29 1.48 -13.63
N GLU A 75 -0.51 0.70 -14.68
CA GLU A 75 -1.67 -0.18 -14.78
C GLU A 75 -1.61 -1.30 -13.73
N MET A 76 -0.43 -1.90 -13.55
CA MET A 76 -0.18 -2.98 -12.58
C MET A 76 1.22 -2.85 -11.98
N LEU A 77 1.35 -3.14 -10.68
CA LEU A 77 2.60 -3.08 -9.94
C LEU A 77 2.71 -4.24 -8.94
N PHE A 78 3.82 -4.96 -8.98
CA PHE A 78 4.22 -5.88 -7.90
C PHE A 78 5.13 -5.15 -6.91
N VAL A 79 4.80 -5.23 -5.62
CA VAL A 79 5.55 -4.61 -4.53
C VAL A 79 6.12 -5.70 -3.63
N ARG A 80 7.42 -5.62 -3.36
CA ARG A 80 8.10 -6.51 -2.41
C ARG A 80 7.83 -6.03 -0.98
N GLY A 81 7.39 -6.95 -0.14
CA GLY A 81 6.94 -6.68 1.23
C GLY A 81 8.00 -6.12 2.15
N ASP A 82 9.28 -6.43 1.91
CA ASP A 82 10.40 -5.82 2.65
C ASP A 82 10.33 -4.29 2.64
N SER A 83 9.86 -3.66 1.56
CA SER A 83 9.80 -2.19 1.46
C SER A 83 8.55 -1.56 2.08
N VAL A 84 7.53 -2.35 2.41
CA VAL A 84 6.24 -1.87 2.90
C VAL A 84 6.36 -1.44 4.36
N VAL A 85 5.91 -0.23 4.65
CA VAL A 85 5.92 0.34 6.01
C VAL A 85 4.49 0.40 6.59
N LEU A 86 3.51 0.76 5.76
CA LEU A 86 2.11 0.93 6.15
C LEU A 86 1.21 0.55 4.98
N ILE A 87 0.05 -0.05 5.30
CA ILE A 87 -1.09 -0.19 4.40
C ILE A 87 -2.31 0.41 5.12
N SER A 88 -3.06 1.27 4.44
CA SER A 88 -4.32 1.83 4.96
C SER A 88 -5.38 1.94 3.87
N PRO A 89 -6.68 1.94 4.21
CA PRO A 89 -7.74 2.33 3.29
C PRO A 89 -7.47 3.73 2.70
N SER A 90 -7.79 3.95 1.42
CA SER A 90 -7.60 5.27 0.79
C SER A 90 -8.79 6.22 0.92
N GLU A 91 -9.97 5.69 1.24
CA GLU A 91 -11.13 6.49 1.61
C GLU A 91 -11.34 6.45 3.12
N SER A 92 -11.56 7.62 3.72
CA SER A 92 -12.17 7.71 5.04
C SER A 92 -13.49 6.96 4.97
N VAL A 93 -13.68 5.92 5.77
CA VAL A 93 -15.01 5.30 5.94
C VAL A 93 -15.97 6.45 6.27
N SER A 94 -16.81 6.83 5.33
CA SER A 94 -17.85 7.81 5.57
C SER A 94 -18.87 7.14 6.49
N SER A 95 -18.77 7.45 7.78
CA SER A 95 -19.77 7.10 8.80
C SER A 95 -21.14 7.67 8.46
#